data_AF-A0AAN0QZZ8-F1
#
_entry.id   AF-A0AAN0QZZ8-F1
#
_cell.length_a   1.000
_cell.length_b   1.000
_cell.length_c   1.000
_cell.angle_alpha   90.00
_cell.angle_beta   90.00
_cell.angle_gamma   90.00
#
_symmetry.space_group_name_H-M   'P 1'
#
loop_
_entity.id
_entity.type
_entity.pdbx_description
1 polymer ?
#
loop_
_entity_poly.entity_id
_entity_poly.type
_entity_poly.pdbx_seq_one_letter_code
_entity_poly.pdbx_strand_id
1 'polypeptide(L)'
;MSIDIKHKHSDHVIIIEGHAFKANDRGQWDLTDIWRTLKLPKGKSPGQWAKRKEAERYAEMQKLNLSHGSGAWATKQATIRYAAWVSPEFEDMVYDAFEAILEMPEVASLVADKMASLGHDHGADILKRMTFNDKCDWKALRVSHKNTQKGLRAAVAKGNLTPQRAAELGLKTI
;
A
#
# COMPACT_ATOMS: atom_id res chain seq x y z
N MET A 1 -13.95 -16.41 29.70
CA MET A 1 -14.52 -15.94 28.42
C MET A 1 -13.34 -15.45 27.57
N SER A 2 -12.84 -16.27 26.65
CA SER A 2 -11.71 -15.92 25.78
C SER A 2 -12.25 -15.10 24.61
N ILE A 3 -11.92 -13.81 24.55
CA ILE A 3 -12.24 -12.97 23.41
C ILE A 3 -11.33 -13.41 22.27
N ASP A 4 -11.90 -14.01 21.24
CA ASP A 4 -11.18 -14.37 20.02
C ASP A 4 -10.91 -13.11 19.20
N ILE A 5 -9.81 -12.41 19.51
CA ILE A 5 -9.40 -11.20 18.79
C ILE A 5 -8.71 -11.65 17.50
N LYS A 6 -9.51 -11.80 16.43
CA LYS A 6 -8.94 -12.03 15.10
C LYS A 6 -8.19 -10.78 14.64
N HIS A 7 -6.86 -10.88 14.55
CA HIS A 7 -6.04 -9.78 14.04
C HIS A 7 -6.33 -9.54 12.54
N LYS A 8 -6.29 -8.27 12.11
CA LYS A 8 -6.66 -7.78 10.75
C LYS A 8 -6.06 -8.57 9.57
N HIS A 9 -4.91 -9.21 9.77
CA HIS A 9 -4.19 -9.94 8.72
C HIS A 9 -3.99 -11.41 9.05
N SER A 10 -4.68 -11.93 10.06
CA SER A 10 -4.70 -13.35 10.34
C SER A 10 -5.12 -14.13 9.10
N ASP A 11 -4.42 -15.23 8.82
CA ASP A 11 -4.59 -16.11 7.65
C ASP A 11 -4.32 -15.49 6.27
N HIS A 12 -3.94 -14.22 6.17
CA HIS A 12 -3.66 -13.60 4.88
C HIS A 12 -2.46 -14.26 4.21
N VAL A 13 -2.52 -14.38 2.87
CA VAL A 13 -1.44 -14.95 2.05
C VAL A 13 -0.76 -13.85 1.25
N ILE A 14 0.56 -13.94 1.11
CA ILE A 14 1.38 -13.16 0.17
C ILE A 14 2.11 -14.16 -0.72
N ILE A 15 2.12 -13.91 -2.04
CA ILE A 15 2.88 -14.70 -3.00
C ILE A 15 4.17 -13.95 -3.33
N ILE A 16 5.32 -14.61 -3.20
CA ILE A 16 6.64 -14.06 -3.55
C ILE A 16 7.34 -15.12 -4.39
N GLU A 17 7.80 -14.77 -5.61
CA GLU A 17 8.47 -15.72 -6.52
C GLU A 17 7.68 -17.03 -6.70
N GLY A 18 6.35 -16.95 -6.84
CA GLY A 18 5.47 -18.11 -7.00
C GLY A 18 5.22 -18.95 -5.73
N HIS A 19 5.80 -18.59 -4.58
CA HIS A 19 5.62 -19.29 -3.31
C HIS A 19 4.62 -18.56 -2.41
N ALA A 20 3.74 -19.31 -1.76
CA ALA A 20 2.72 -18.77 -0.87
C ALA A 20 3.18 -18.74 0.58
N PHE A 21 3.11 -17.58 1.22
CA PHE A 21 3.43 -17.37 2.63
C PHE A 21 2.21 -16.88 3.38
N LYS A 22 1.82 -17.61 4.43
CA LYS A 22 0.61 -17.35 5.22
C LYS A 22 0.97 -16.65 6.53
N ALA A 23 0.18 -15.65 6.91
CA ALA A 23 0.27 -15.03 8.23
C ALA A 23 -0.27 -15.94 9.33
N ASN A 24 0.34 -15.85 10.51
CA ASN A 24 -0.16 -16.47 11.74
C ASN A 24 -1.39 -15.72 12.29
N ASP A 25 -1.94 -16.21 13.41
CA ASP A 25 -3.15 -15.66 14.04
C ASP A 25 -3.01 -14.20 14.51
N ARG A 26 -1.76 -13.72 14.65
CA ARG A 26 -1.42 -12.33 14.98
C ARG A 26 -1.29 -11.43 13.74
N GLY A 27 -1.52 -11.96 12.55
CA GLY A 27 -1.34 -11.26 11.28
C GLY A 27 0.13 -10.97 10.96
N GLN A 28 1.03 -11.88 11.36
CA GLN A 28 2.47 -11.78 11.13
C GLN A 28 2.98 -12.92 10.25
N TRP A 29 3.93 -12.62 9.37
CA TRP A 29 4.64 -13.59 8.54
C TRP A 29 6.00 -13.92 9.12
N ASP A 30 6.45 -15.15 8.95
CA ASP A 30 7.84 -15.54 9.27
C ASP A 30 8.76 -15.19 8.09
N LEU A 31 9.58 -14.15 8.25
CA LEU A 31 10.58 -13.76 7.26
C LEU A 31 11.67 -14.83 7.10
N THR A 32 11.86 -15.69 8.10
CA THR A 32 12.82 -16.82 8.03
C THR A 32 12.32 -17.89 7.08
N ASP A 33 11.02 -18.13 7.06
CA ASP A 33 10.38 -19.05 6.11
C ASP A 33 10.54 -18.52 4.68
N ILE A 34 10.24 -17.23 4.45
CA ILE A 34 10.52 -16.57 3.16
C ILE A 34 11.97 -16.75 2.75
N TRP A 35 12.91 -16.45 3.65
CA TRP A 35 14.35 -16.58 3.40
C TRP A 35 14.78 -17.99 2.99
N ARG A 36 14.28 -19.02 3.68
CA ARG A 36 14.61 -20.42 3.44
C ARG A 36 13.96 -20.96 2.18
N THR A 37 12.67 -20.69 1.99
CA THR A 37 11.87 -21.18 0.86
C THR A 37 12.39 -20.62 -0.45
N LEU A 38 12.77 -19.33 -0.48
CA LEU A 38 13.39 -18.68 -1.63
C LEU A 38 14.89 -19.01 -1.79
N LYS A 39 15.46 -19.85 -0.90
CA LYS A 39 16.88 -20.28 -0.92
C LYS A 39 17.86 -19.10 -1.00
N LEU A 40 17.55 -18.02 -0.31
CA LEU A 40 18.30 -16.78 -0.39
C LEU A 40 19.66 -16.88 0.34
N PRO A 41 20.68 -16.12 -0.12
CA PRO A 41 21.99 -16.14 0.53
C PRO A 41 21.93 -15.59 1.97
N LYS A 42 22.93 -15.94 2.79
CA LYS A 42 23.02 -15.51 4.20
C LYS A 42 22.94 -13.99 4.38
N GLY A 43 23.49 -13.24 3.42
CA GLY A 43 23.44 -11.76 3.39
C GLY A 43 22.04 -11.18 3.25
N LYS A 44 21.05 -11.97 2.82
CA LYS A 44 19.64 -11.61 2.70
C LYS A 44 18.78 -12.14 3.85
N SER A 45 19.39 -12.71 4.89
CA SER A 45 18.64 -13.20 6.05
C SER A 45 17.91 -12.06 6.78
N PRO A 46 16.78 -12.33 7.46
CA PRO A 46 16.03 -11.31 8.19
C PRO A 46 16.86 -10.60 9.27
N GLY A 47 17.79 -11.32 9.92
CA GLY A 47 18.71 -10.73 10.89
C GLY A 47 19.74 -9.77 10.28
N GLN A 48 20.09 -9.93 9.00
CA GLN A 48 20.92 -8.95 8.26
C GLN A 48 20.08 -7.77 7.79
N TRP A 49 18.83 -8.01 7.37
CA TRP A 49 17.90 -6.95 7.03
C TRP A 49 17.67 -6.01 8.21
N ALA A 50 17.40 -6.56 9.39
CA ALA A 50 17.11 -5.79 10.61
C ALA A 50 18.25 -4.88 11.06
N LYS A 51 19.49 -5.13 10.62
CA LYS A 51 20.65 -4.25 10.88
C LYS A 51 20.72 -3.06 9.93
N ARG A 52 19.89 -3.03 8.89
CA ARG A 52 19.84 -1.91 7.95
C ARG A 52 18.97 -0.81 8.50
N LYS A 53 19.38 0.45 8.27
CA LYS A 53 18.62 1.65 8.64
C LYS A 53 17.16 1.63 8.16
N GLU A 54 16.92 1.05 6.99
CA GLU A 54 15.58 0.92 6.41
C GLU A 54 14.64 -0.02 7.18
N ALA A 55 15.20 -1.00 7.91
CA ALA A 55 14.45 -1.95 8.72
C ALA A 55 14.24 -1.47 10.17
N GLU A 56 15.14 -0.62 10.67
CA GLU A 56 15.13 -0.08 12.04
C GLU A 56 13.80 0.58 12.40
N ARG A 57 13.27 1.43 11.52
CA ARG A 57 11.94 2.06 11.69
C ARG A 57 10.80 1.06 11.91
N TYR A 58 10.89 -0.14 11.33
CA TYR A 58 9.86 -1.17 11.49
C TYR A 58 9.99 -1.88 12.84
N ALA A 59 11.20 -2.03 13.36
CA ALA A 59 11.41 -2.53 14.72
C ALA A 59 10.91 -1.51 15.75
N GLU A 60 11.22 -0.22 15.59
CA GLU A 60 10.73 0.87 16.46
C GLU A 60 9.21 0.95 16.49
N MET A 61 8.55 0.74 15.35
CA MET A 61 7.09 0.68 15.25
C MET A 61 6.47 -0.68 15.69
N GLN A 62 7.27 -1.59 16.26
CA GLN A 62 6.85 -2.95 16.64
C GLN A 62 6.25 -3.78 15.50
N LYS A 63 6.62 -3.45 14.26
CA LYS A 63 6.20 -4.13 13.02
C LYS A 63 7.10 -5.28 12.61
N LEU A 64 8.30 -5.37 13.21
CA LEU A 64 9.29 -6.41 13.03
C LEU A 64 9.77 -6.88 14.41
N ASN A 65 9.62 -8.17 14.69
CA ASN A 65 10.09 -8.80 15.91
C ASN A 65 11.11 -9.88 15.57
N LEU A 66 12.36 -9.67 15.99
CA LEU A 66 13.38 -10.71 15.95
C LEU A 66 13.26 -11.56 17.21
N SER A 67 13.05 -12.86 17.05
CA SER A 67 13.20 -13.81 18.14
C SER A 67 14.53 -14.53 18.02
N HIS A 68 15.31 -14.52 19.11
CA HIS A 68 16.55 -15.28 19.20
C HIS A 68 16.26 -16.78 19.04
N GLY A 69 16.49 -17.30 17.84
CA GLY A 69 16.37 -18.73 17.51
C GLY A 69 15.01 -19.19 16.97
N SER A 70 13.91 -18.43 17.15
CA SER A 70 12.57 -18.86 16.69
C SER A 70 12.05 -18.17 15.41
N GLY A 71 12.85 -17.27 14.83
CA GLY A 71 12.54 -16.62 13.55
C GLY A 71 12.32 -15.11 13.67
N ALA A 72 11.99 -14.49 12.54
CA ALA A 72 11.73 -13.06 12.43
C ALA A 72 10.29 -12.84 11.96
N TRP A 73 9.45 -12.31 12.85
CA TRP A 73 8.02 -12.16 12.61
C TRP A 73 7.69 -10.72 12.25
N ALA A 74 6.98 -10.52 11.14
CA ALA A 74 6.73 -9.20 10.59
C ALA A 74 5.25 -8.99 10.26
N THR A 75 4.74 -7.80 10.57
CA THR A 75 3.42 -7.35 10.07
C THR A 75 3.44 -7.23 8.55
N LYS A 76 2.25 -7.22 7.91
CA LYS A 76 2.11 -7.13 6.44
C LYS A 76 3.00 -6.05 5.80
N GLN A 77 3.07 -4.85 6.37
CA GLN A 77 3.88 -3.76 5.81
C GLN A 77 5.38 -4.06 5.86
N ALA A 78 5.87 -4.61 6.97
CA ALA A 78 7.28 -5.00 7.11
C ALA A 78 7.61 -6.21 6.22
N THR A 79 6.68 -7.16 6.07
CA THR A 79 6.82 -8.30 5.14
C THR A 79 6.93 -7.85 3.70
N ILE A 80 6.07 -6.94 3.24
CA ILE A 80 6.14 -6.37 1.88
C ILE A 80 7.49 -5.68 1.66
N ARG A 81 8.00 -4.93 2.64
CA ARG A 81 9.31 -4.26 2.51
C ARG A 81 10.48 -5.25 2.48
N TYR A 82 10.44 -6.31 3.30
CA TYR A 82 11.44 -7.36 3.26
C TYR A 82 11.40 -8.11 1.91
N ALA A 83 10.21 -8.46 1.44
CA ALA A 83 10.00 -9.11 0.15
C ALA A 83 10.57 -8.29 -1.01
N ALA A 84 10.26 -6.98 -1.07
CA ALA A 84 10.84 -6.07 -2.04
C ALA A 84 12.38 -6.02 -1.97
N TRP A 85 12.96 -6.06 -0.76
CA TRP A 85 14.41 -6.09 -0.62
C TRP A 85 15.06 -7.38 -1.16
N VAL A 86 14.38 -8.52 -1.08
CA VAL A 86 14.93 -9.81 -1.48
C VAL A 86 14.54 -10.27 -2.89
N SER A 87 13.50 -9.68 -3.46
CA SER A 87 12.94 -9.99 -4.78
C SER A 87 12.58 -8.67 -5.50
N PRO A 88 13.42 -8.21 -6.44
CA PRO A 88 13.10 -7.07 -7.30
C PRO A 88 11.81 -7.29 -8.10
N GLU A 89 11.54 -8.51 -8.57
CA GLU A 89 10.34 -8.84 -9.33
C GLU A 89 9.07 -8.66 -8.48
N PHE A 90 9.12 -8.99 -7.19
CA PHE A 90 8.03 -8.69 -6.26
C PHE A 90 7.91 -7.18 -6.01
N GLU A 91 9.03 -6.45 -5.92
CA GLU A 91 9.04 -4.98 -5.77
C GLU A 91 8.35 -4.31 -6.97
N ASP A 92 8.76 -4.67 -8.19
CA ASP A 92 8.19 -4.16 -9.44
C ASP A 92 6.70 -4.48 -9.53
N MET A 93 6.29 -5.71 -9.23
CA MET A 93 4.86 -6.07 -9.22
C MET A 93 4.03 -5.22 -8.24
N VAL A 94 4.58 -4.90 -7.05
CA VAL A 94 3.90 -4.04 -6.09
C VAL A 94 3.80 -2.60 -6.61
N TYR A 95 4.84 -2.10 -7.28
CA TYR A 95 4.82 -0.78 -7.90
C TYR A 95 3.84 -0.72 -9.08
N ASP A 96 3.89 -1.68 -10.01
CA ASP A 96 2.95 -1.79 -11.13
C ASP A 96 1.51 -1.85 -10.64
N ALA A 97 1.23 -2.64 -9.60
CA ALA A 97 -0.10 -2.72 -9.00
C ALA A 97 -0.53 -1.37 -8.38
N PHE A 98 0.39 -0.65 -7.75
CA PHE A 98 0.10 0.66 -7.19
C PHE A 98 -0.12 1.71 -8.29
N GLU A 99 0.74 1.77 -9.30
CA GLU A 99 0.59 2.65 -10.47
C GLU A 99 -0.73 2.40 -11.19
N ALA A 100 -1.08 1.14 -11.48
CA ALA A 100 -2.36 0.80 -12.11
C ALA A 100 -3.57 1.28 -11.30
N ILE A 101 -3.50 1.19 -9.96
CA ILE A 101 -4.53 1.71 -9.06
C ILE A 101 -4.59 3.25 -9.11
N LEU A 102 -3.44 3.92 -9.22
CA LEU A 102 -3.37 5.38 -9.21
C LEU A 102 -3.75 6.03 -10.55
N GLU A 103 -3.58 5.31 -11.66
CA GLU A 103 -4.05 5.72 -12.99
C GLU A 103 -5.59 5.85 -13.07
N MET A 104 -6.31 5.26 -12.11
CA MET A 104 -7.77 5.37 -11.96
C MET A 104 -8.13 6.40 -10.88
N PRO A 105 -8.53 7.65 -11.22
CA PRO A 105 -8.70 8.73 -10.24
C PRO A 105 -9.71 8.45 -9.12
N GLU A 106 -10.79 7.69 -9.40
CA GLU A 106 -11.75 7.29 -8.36
C GLU A 106 -11.12 6.34 -7.37
N VAL A 107 -10.39 5.35 -7.90
CA VAL A 107 -9.77 4.32 -7.08
C VAL A 107 -8.67 4.95 -6.24
N ALA A 108 -7.85 5.84 -6.81
CA ALA A 108 -6.87 6.62 -6.08
C ALA A 108 -7.50 7.44 -4.94
N SER A 109 -8.66 8.08 -5.20
CA SER A 109 -9.40 8.83 -4.17
C SER A 109 -9.92 7.91 -3.06
N LEU A 110 -10.51 6.76 -3.42
CA LEU A 110 -10.98 5.75 -2.46
C LEU A 110 -9.84 5.16 -1.63
N VAL A 111 -8.68 4.93 -2.25
CA VAL A 111 -7.47 4.47 -1.57
C VAL A 111 -7.00 5.51 -0.57
N ALA A 112 -6.97 6.80 -0.94
CA ALA A 112 -6.59 7.86 -0.01
C ALA A 112 -7.58 7.96 1.17
N ASP A 113 -8.88 7.87 0.93
CA ASP A 113 -9.88 7.86 2.01
C ASP A 113 -9.71 6.64 2.91
N LYS A 114 -9.41 5.47 2.32
CA LYS A 114 -9.11 4.26 3.08
C LYS A 114 -7.81 4.39 3.90
N MET A 115 -6.79 5.04 3.36
CA MET A 115 -5.55 5.34 4.09
C MET A 115 -5.84 6.21 5.32
N ALA A 116 -6.61 7.29 5.17
CA ALA A 116 -7.01 8.14 6.30
C ALA A 116 -7.82 7.34 7.33
N SER A 117 -8.77 6.50 6.89
CA SER A 117 -9.54 5.62 7.79
C SER A 117 -8.68 4.62 8.57
N LEU A 118 -7.44 4.39 8.15
CA LEU A 118 -6.48 3.48 8.80
C LEU A 118 -5.42 4.24 9.61
N GLY A 119 -5.56 5.56 9.78
CA GLY A 119 -4.62 6.43 10.50
C GLY A 119 -3.37 6.78 9.69
N HIS A 120 -3.43 6.71 8.36
CA HIS A 120 -2.36 7.12 7.45
C HIS A 120 -2.65 8.51 6.83
N ASP A 121 -3.11 9.46 7.65
CA ASP A 121 -3.62 10.76 7.20
C ASP A 121 -2.61 11.53 6.35
N HIS A 122 -1.36 11.60 6.81
CA HIS A 122 -0.31 12.30 6.06
C HIS A 122 -0.08 11.71 4.65
N GLY A 123 -0.05 10.38 4.54
CA GLY A 123 0.09 9.70 3.25
C GLY A 123 -1.16 9.86 2.38
N ALA A 124 -2.35 9.84 2.99
CA ALA A 124 -3.61 10.08 2.31
C ALA A 124 -3.67 11.49 1.70
N ASP A 125 -3.23 12.51 2.44
CA ASP A 125 -3.17 13.89 1.97
C ASP A 125 -2.18 14.06 0.81
N ILE A 126 -1.00 13.42 0.89
CA ILE A 126 -0.04 13.40 -0.22
C ILE A 126 -0.69 12.74 -1.44
N LEU A 127 -1.34 11.60 -1.27
CA LEU A 127 -1.95 10.87 -2.37
C LEU A 127 -3.06 11.68 -3.04
N LYS A 128 -3.93 12.31 -2.25
CA LYS A 128 -4.95 13.26 -2.75
C LYS A 128 -4.29 14.34 -3.60
N ARG A 129 -3.25 14.99 -3.09
CA ARG A 129 -2.54 16.04 -3.84
C ARG A 129 -1.97 15.52 -5.16
N MET A 130 -1.38 14.32 -5.17
CA MET A 130 -0.84 13.69 -6.40
C MET A 130 -1.92 13.42 -7.44
N THR A 131 -3.04 12.76 -7.07
CA THR A 131 -4.15 12.46 -8.00
C THR A 131 -4.78 13.72 -8.60
N PHE A 132 -4.78 14.83 -7.85
CA PHE A 132 -5.32 16.11 -8.32
C PHE A 132 -4.28 17.00 -9.03
N ASN A 133 -2.99 16.64 -9.07
CA ASN A 133 -1.92 17.51 -9.59
C ASN A 133 -1.81 17.50 -11.13
N ASP A 134 -2.08 16.36 -11.76
CA ASP A 134 -1.80 16.11 -13.20
C ASP A 134 -2.77 16.78 -14.19
N LYS A 135 -3.63 17.71 -13.73
CA LYS A 135 -4.60 18.41 -14.58
C LYS A 135 -4.64 19.94 -14.46
N CYS A 136 -3.72 20.60 -13.75
CA CYS A 136 -3.86 22.05 -13.50
C CYS A 136 -2.59 22.88 -13.75
N ASP A 137 -2.78 24.04 -14.38
CA ASP A 137 -1.79 25.12 -14.47
C ASP A 137 -1.83 25.94 -13.16
N TRP A 138 -0.84 25.69 -12.31
CA TRP A 138 -0.78 26.17 -10.93
C TRP A 138 -0.58 27.67 -10.78
N LYS A 139 -0.34 28.41 -11.87
CA LYS A 139 -0.19 29.88 -11.82
C LYS A 139 -1.51 30.64 -11.77
N ALA A 140 -2.65 29.99 -11.98
CA ALA A 140 -3.95 30.65 -12.15
C ALA A 140 -4.85 30.74 -10.89
N LEU A 141 -4.54 30.06 -9.79
CA LEU A 141 -5.54 29.75 -8.76
C LEU A 141 -5.37 30.55 -7.45
N ARG A 142 -6.09 31.68 -7.37
CA ARG A 142 -6.33 32.48 -6.15
C ARG A 142 -7.76 32.30 -5.59
N VAL A 143 -8.43 31.17 -5.82
CA VAL A 143 -9.82 30.94 -5.37
C VAL A 143 -10.07 29.46 -5.00
N SER A 144 -10.96 29.25 -4.03
CA SER A 144 -11.45 27.94 -3.54
C SER A 144 -11.92 27.01 -4.68
N HIS A 145 -11.40 25.79 -4.67
CA HIS A 145 -11.38 24.76 -5.71
C HIS A 145 -12.77 24.22 -6.12
N LYS A 146 -13.04 24.11 -7.43
CA LYS A 146 -14.12 23.28 -8.00
C LYS A 146 -13.64 22.56 -9.27
N ASN A 147 -14.01 21.29 -9.44
CA ASN A 147 -13.72 20.51 -10.64
C ASN A 147 -14.36 21.15 -11.88
N THR A 148 -13.66 21.19 -13.02
CA THR A 148 -14.20 21.74 -14.26
C THR A 148 -15.15 20.74 -14.95
N GLN A 149 -16.22 21.25 -15.57
CA GLN A 149 -17.20 20.41 -16.29
C GLN A 149 -16.55 19.58 -17.41
N LYS A 150 -15.59 20.18 -18.13
CA LYS A 150 -14.84 19.51 -19.19
C LYS A 150 -14.00 18.35 -18.65
N GLY A 151 -13.34 18.54 -17.50
CA GLY A 151 -12.54 17.51 -16.86
C GLY A 151 -13.37 16.33 -16.39
N LEU A 152 -14.53 16.59 -15.78
CA LEU A 152 -15.45 15.55 -15.33
C LEU A 152 -16.02 14.75 -16.52
N ARG A 153 -16.41 15.40 -17.63
CA ARG A 153 -16.89 14.70 -18.83
C ARG A 153 -15.82 13.83 -19.48
N ALA A 154 -14.58 14.32 -19.57
CA ALA A 154 -13.48 13.56 -20.16
C ALA A 154 -13.12 12.33 -19.31
N ALA A 155 -13.19 12.44 -17.99
CA ALA A 155 -12.98 11.31 -17.08
C ALA A 155 -14.07 10.24 -17.28
N VAL A 156 -15.34 10.65 -17.41
CA VAL A 156 -16.45 9.73 -17.72
C VAL A 156 -16.26 9.05 -19.08
N ALA A 157 -15.91 9.80 -20.13
CA ALA A 157 -15.73 9.26 -21.47
C ALA A 157 -14.58 8.24 -21.57
N LYS A 158 -13.55 8.37 -20.73
CA LYS A 158 -12.42 7.44 -20.66
C LYS A 158 -12.67 6.22 -19.78
N GLY A 159 -13.82 6.13 -19.11
CA GLY A 159 -14.10 5.08 -18.12
C GLY A 159 -13.41 5.30 -16.77
N ASN A 160 -12.71 6.42 -16.61
CA ASN A 160 -11.96 6.82 -15.42
C ASN A 160 -12.82 7.68 -14.48
N LEU A 161 -14.16 7.59 -14.54
CA LEU A 161 -15.14 8.20 -13.63
C LEU A 161 -16.54 7.71 -13.98
N THR A 162 -17.35 7.28 -13.01
CA THR A 162 -18.75 6.93 -13.30
C THR A 162 -19.59 8.21 -13.48
N PRO A 163 -20.65 8.21 -14.32
CA PRO A 163 -21.53 9.36 -14.46
C PRO A 163 -22.12 9.85 -13.12
N GLN A 164 -22.46 8.91 -12.23
CA GLN A 164 -22.99 9.19 -10.90
C GLN A 164 -21.97 9.91 -10.02
N ARG A 165 -20.72 9.43 -9.97
CA ARG A 165 -19.66 10.07 -9.19
C ARG A 165 -19.26 11.42 -9.77
N ALA A 166 -19.31 11.56 -11.10
CA ALA A 166 -19.12 12.85 -11.75
C ALA A 166 -20.18 13.86 -11.30
N ALA A 167 -21.45 13.45 -11.19
CA ALA A 167 -22.53 14.31 -10.71
C ALA A 167 -22.32 14.76 -9.26
N GLU A 168 -21.91 13.85 -8.36
CA GLU A 168 -21.55 14.17 -6.97
C GLU A 168 -20.39 15.17 -6.88
N LEU A 169 -19.44 15.10 -7.82
CA LEU A 169 -18.32 16.03 -7.95
C LEU A 169 -18.69 17.34 -8.67
N GLY A 170 -19.98 17.55 -8.93
CA GLY A 170 -20.54 18.77 -9.50
C GLY A 170 -20.65 18.78 -11.02
N LEU A 171 -20.55 17.63 -11.71
CA LEU A 171 -20.85 17.54 -13.13
C LEU A 171 -22.34 17.82 -13.32
N LYS A 172 -22.64 18.86 -14.10
CA LYS A 172 -24.00 19.16 -14.51
C LYS A 172 -24.42 18.11 -15.53
N THR A 173 -25.43 17.33 -15.18
CA THR A 173 -26.24 16.58 -16.14
C THR A 173 -26.74 17.57 -17.18
N ILE A 174 -26.46 17.29 -18.46
CA ILE A 174 -27.03 18.03 -19.60
C ILE A 174 -28.52 17.71 -19.66
#